data_AF-K9U9W1-F1
#
_entry.id   AF-K9U9W1-F1
#
_cell.length_a   1.000
_cell.length_b   1.000
_cell.length_c   1.000
_cell.angle_alpha   90.00
_cell.angle_beta   90.00
_cell.angle_gamma   90.00
#
_symmetry.space_group_name_H-M   'P 1'
#
loop_
_entity.id
_entity.type
_entity.pdbx_description
1 polymer ?
#
loop_
_entity_poly.entity_id
_entity_poly.type
_entity_poly.pdbx_seq_one_letter_code
_entity_poly.pdbx_strand_id
1 'polypeptide(L)' 'MSQINYAQMSDGELRQYFLRHRDDKKALRAYLDRIGDRQHDLITTVDDPDFEAKIQAAVNKKIEP' A
#
# COMPACT_ATOMS: atom_id res chain seq x y z
N MET A 1 -14.43 -22.02 13.72
CA MET A 1 -13.43 -20.97 13.46
C MET A 1 -14.06 -19.98 12.50
N SER A 2 -14.29 -18.74 12.92
CA SER A 2 -14.87 -17.73 12.03
C SER A 2 -13.86 -17.40 10.93
N GLN A 3 -14.28 -17.57 9.68
CA GLN A 3 -13.43 -17.33 8.52
C GLN A 3 -13.36 -15.81 8.30
N ILE A 4 -12.23 -15.19 8.65
CA ILE A 4 -12.01 -13.75 8.44
C ILE A 4 -11.98 -13.50 6.92
N ASN A 5 -12.83 -12.59 6.42
CA ASN A 5 -12.84 -12.22 5.01
C ASN A 5 -12.01 -10.95 4.77
N TYR A 6 -10.73 -11.13 4.45
CA TYR A 6 -9.79 -10.04 4.18
C TYR A 6 -10.16 -9.20 2.96
N ALA A 7 -10.94 -9.73 2.01
CA ALA A 7 -11.34 -9.00 0.81
C ALA A 7 -12.34 -7.88 1.11
N GLN A 8 -13.11 -8.02 2.20
CA GLN A 8 -14.09 -7.01 2.61
C GLN A 8 -13.48 -5.88 3.45
N MET A 9 -12.26 -6.05 3.95
CA MET A 9 -11.56 -5.01 4.69
C MET A 9 -11.03 -3.94 3.73
N SER A 10 -11.08 -2.67 4.14
CA SER A 10 -10.28 -1.62 3.53
C SER A 10 -8.78 -1.85 3.77
N ASP A 11 -7.94 -1.19 2.98
CA ASP A 11 -6.48 -1.34 3.09
C ASP A 11 -5.97 -0.92 4.48
N GLY A 12 -6.61 0.10 5.06
CA GLY A 12 -6.33 0.56 6.42
C GLY A 12 -6.72 -0.48 7.48
N GLU A 13 -7.89 -1.09 7.34
CA GLU A 13 -8.38 -2.13 8.25
C GLU A 13 -7.53 -3.40 8.16
N LEU A 14 -7.19 -3.85 6.96
CA LEU A 14 -6.35 -5.02 6.74
C LEU A 14 -4.95 -4.82 7.32
N ARG A 15 -4.38 -3.61 7.15
CA ARG A 15 -3.09 -3.24 7.76
C ARG A 15 -3.17 -3.28 9.28
N GLN A 16 -4.18 -2.65 9.88
CA GLN A 16 -4.37 -2.64 11.33
C GLN A 16 -4.58 -4.05 11.89
N TYR A 17 -5.36 -4.87 11.18
CA TYR A 17 -5.59 -6.26 11.53
C TYR A 17 -4.29 -7.07 11.52
N PHE A 18 -3.53 -7.02 10.43
CA PHE A 18 -2.23 -7.68 10.34
C PHE A 18 -1.26 -7.23 11.44
N LEU A 19 -1.21 -5.92 11.75
CA LEU A 19 -0.34 -5.40 12.81
C LEU A 19 -0.68 -5.94 14.20
N ARG A 20 -1.97 -6.22 14.46
CA ARG A 20 -2.48 -6.81 15.71
C ARG A 20 -2.40 -8.34 15.72
N HIS A 21 -2.39 -8.98 14.56
CA HIS A 21 -2.38 -10.43 14.38
C HIS A 21 -1.17 -10.87 13.54
N ARG A 22 0.04 -10.59 14.03
CA ARG A 22 1.29 -10.82 13.28
C ARG A 22 1.56 -12.29 12.96
N ASP A 23 1.04 -13.21 13.77
CA ASP A 23 1.13 -14.66 13.53
C ASP A 23 0.17 -15.16 12.44
N ASP A 24 -0.82 -14.35 12.05
CA ASP A 24 -1.75 -14.68 10.98
C ASP A 24 -1.08 -14.46 9.61
N LYS A 25 -0.44 -15.52 9.12
CA LYS A 25 0.20 -15.54 7.79
C LYS A 25 -0.80 -15.29 6.65
N LYS A 26 -2.09 -15.57 6.84
CA LYS A 26 -3.11 -15.30 5.81
C LYS A 26 -3.41 -13.81 5.74
N ALA A 27 -3.45 -13.12 6.88
CA ALA A 27 -3.58 -11.67 6.92
C ALA A 27 -2.37 -10.97 6.28
N LEU A 28 -1.15 -11.43 6.57
CA LEU A 28 0.07 -10.94 5.91
C LEU A 28 -0.01 -11.15 4.39
N ARG A 29 -0.39 -12.35 3.94
CA ARG A 29 -0.48 -12.66 2.52
C ARG A 29 -1.50 -11.78 1.81
N ALA A 30 -2.70 -11.62 2.38
CA ALA A 30 -3.73 -10.75 1.84
C ALA A 30 -3.27 -9.29 1.77
N TYR A 31 -2.52 -8.80 2.77
CA TYR A 31 -1.96 -7.46 2.75
C TYR A 31 -0.91 -7.27 1.63
N LEU A 32 -0.02 -8.25 1.45
CA LEU A 32 1.01 -8.21 0.40
C LEU A 32 0.43 -8.31 -1.01
N ASP A 33 -0.53 -9.23 -1.23
CA ASP A 33 -1.19 -9.38 -2.53
C ASP A 33 -1.88 -8.06 -2.93
N ARG A 34 -2.50 -7.37 -1.96
CA ARG A 34 -3.16 -6.09 -2.18
C ARG A 34 -2.21 -4.93 -2.45
N ILE A 35 -0.98 -4.99 -1.93
CA ILE A 35 0.08 -4.05 -2.31
C ILE A 35 0.56 -4.32 -3.73
N GLY A 36 0.71 -5.61 -4.10
CA GLY A 36 1.16 -6.00 -5.44
C GLY A 36 0.13 -5.69 -6.54
N ASP A 37 -1.16 -5.80 -6.24
CA ASP A 37 -2.25 -5.49 -7.17
C ASP A 37 -2.48 -3.98 -7.35
N ARG A 38 -1.91 -3.13 -6.49
CA ARG A 38 -2.01 -1.69 -6.68
C ARG A 38 -1.22 -1.30 -7.93
N GLN A 39 -1.93 -0.72 -8.89
CA GLN A 39 -1.30 -0.02 -9.99
C GLN A 39 -0.42 1.08 -9.41
N HIS A 40 0.90 0.88 -9.48
CA HIS A 40 1.85 1.89 -9.11
C HIS A 40 1.87 2.95 -10.22
N ASP A 41 1.40 4.15 -9.91
CA ASP A 41 1.60 5.29 -10.81
C ASP A 41 3.10 5.56 -10.93
N LEU A 42 3.61 5.47 -12.16
CA LEU A 42 4.99 5.82 -12.45
C LEU A 42 5.15 7.34 -12.27
N ILE A 43 5.84 7.74 -11.21
CA ILE A 43 6.04 9.16 -10.87
C ILE A 43 7.05 9.82 -11.83
N THR A 44 8.17 9.15 -12.11
CA THR A 44 9.25 9.64 -12.99
C THR A 44 10.25 8.50 -13.29
N THR A 45 11.21 8.73 -14.19
CA THR A 45 12.32 7.80 -14.54
C THR A 45 13.67 8.48 -14.33
N VAL A 46 14.77 7.72 -14.19
CA VAL A 46 16.10 8.28 -13.88
C VAL A 46 16.58 9.31 -14.91
N ASP A 47 16.21 9.14 -16.18
CA ASP A 47 16.58 10.06 -17.27
C ASP A 47 15.64 11.27 -17.41
N ASP A 48 14.70 11.46 -16.49
CA ASP A 48 13.75 12.57 -16.52
C ASP A 48 14.43 13.88 -16.10
N PRO A 49 14.44 14.93 -16.93
CA PRO A 49 15.08 16.20 -16.57
C PRO A 49 14.42 16.87 -15.36
N ASP A 50 13.16 16.55 -15.06
CA ASP A 50 12.41 17.08 -13.92
C ASP A 50 12.33 16.08 -12.75
N PHE A 51 13.21 15.07 -12.71
CA PHE A 51 13.19 13.97 -11.74
C PHE A 51 12.94 14.47 -10.30
N GLU A 52 13.79 15.36 -9.81
CA GLU A 52 13.71 15.91 -8.45
C GLU A 52 12.38 16.63 -8.19
N ALA A 53 11.92 17.46 -9.14
CA ALA A 53 10.68 18.22 -8.99
C ALA A 53 9.45 17.30 -8.94
N LYS A 54 9.42 16.25 -9.78
CA LYS A 54 8.33 15.26 -9.81
C LYS A 54 8.31 14.39 -8.56
N ILE A 55 9.47 14.00 -8.04
CA ILE A 55 9.57 13.29 -6.75
C ILE A 55 9.00 14.16 -5.62
N GLN A 56 9.44 15.42 -5.52
CA GLN A 56 8.97 16.33 -4.47
C GLN A 56 7.46 16.56 -4.55
N ALA A 57 6.92 16.77 -5.76
CA ALA A 57 5.48 16.96 -5.95
C ALA A 57 4.68 15.71 -5.53
N ALA A 58 5.16 14.51 -5.87
CA ALA A 58 4.51 13.26 -5.48
C ALA A 58 4.57 13.00 -3.96
N VAL A 59 5.66 13.39 -3.30
CA VAL A 59 5.78 13.34 -1.83
C VAL A 59 4.80 14.30 -1.19
N ASN A 60 4.73 15.56 -1.65
CA ASN A 60 3.80 16.56 -1.13
C ASN A 60 2.34 16.08 -1.24
N LYS A 61 1.95 15.55 -2.41
CA LYS A 61 0.61 14.99 -2.64
C LYS A 61 0.24 13.85 -1.68
N LYS A 62 1.22 13.11 -1.14
CA LYS A 62 1.00 12.04 -0.15
C LYS A 62 0.93 12.54 1.29
N ILE A 63 1.50 13.72 1.57
CA ILE A 63 1.54 14.31 2.91
C ILE A 63 0.35 15.27 3.11
N GLU A 64 -0.20 15.84 2.04
CA GLU A 64 -1.41 16.65 2.10
C GLU A 64 -2.62 15.80 2.58
N PRO A 65 -3.39 16.31 3.56
CA PRO A 65 -4.46 15.58 4.24
C PRO A 65 -5.72 15.34 3.40
#